data_AF-A0A950FVN8-F1
#
_entry.id   AF-A0A950FVN8-F1
#
_cell.length_a   1.000
_cell.length_b   1.000
_cell.length_c   1.000
_cell.angle_alpha   90.00
_cell.angle_beta   90.00
_cell.angle_gamma   90.00
#
_symmetry.space_group_name_H-M   'P 1'
#
loop_
_entity.id
_entity.type
_entity.pdbx_description
1 polymer ?
#
loop_
_entity_poly.entity_id
_entity_poly.type
_entity_poly.pdbx_seq_one_letter_code
_entity_poly.pdbx_strand_id
1 'polypeptide(L)'
;MLAIAGRGLAMTDTNVNLNVQESLSGQESVPSADQIETAGFQVTERDIVFECPNCGGELAIDMDGAGMEVNCAHCGSALVVPEYRGPSLQFLQAATSKLAKAIQAARNSSPKRFYFEGRTPEDLTRRQTELQQALRESQTQLMEIKGHIHHATIQLHRYQLKLEVIQERQSELKAESDAIVQALNQT
;
A
#
# COMPACT_ATOMS: atom_id res chain seq x y z
N MET A 1 12.61 54.06 -9.67
CA MET A 1 13.37 53.44 -10.78
C MET A 1 13.48 51.96 -10.45
N LEU A 2 12.64 51.08 -11.04
CA LEU A 2 12.94 50.23 -12.22
C LEU A 2 14.19 49.35 -11.98
N ALA A 3 14.21 48.02 -12.10
CA ALA A 3 13.42 47.14 -12.96
C ALA A 3 13.45 45.67 -12.49
N ILE A 4 12.45 44.92 -12.96
CA ILE A 4 12.28 43.47 -12.93
C ILE A 4 13.14 42.85 -14.04
N ALA A 5 13.78 41.70 -13.82
CA ALA A 5 14.27 40.84 -14.90
C ALA A 5 14.18 39.36 -14.51
N GLY A 6 13.30 38.63 -15.19
CA GLY A 6 13.27 37.17 -15.22
C GLY A 6 14.08 36.61 -16.40
N ARG A 7 14.42 35.32 -16.32
CA ARG A 7 14.91 34.40 -17.37
C ARG A 7 14.90 33.00 -16.74
N GLY A 8 14.30 31.93 -17.28
CA GLY A 8 13.99 31.59 -18.67
C GLY A 8 14.86 30.38 -19.08
N LEU A 9 14.27 29.18 -19.08
CA LEU A 9 14.83 27.84 -19.37
C LEU A 9 15.35 27.64 -20.81
N ALA A 10 16.31 26.71 -21.00
CA ALA A 10 16.43 25.72 -22.10
C ALA A 10 17.76 24.93 -21.90
N MET A 11 17.78 23.61 -21.65
CA MET A 11 17.59 22.47 -22.57
C MET A 11 18.56 22.47 -23.78
N THR A 12 19.49 21.51 -23.79
CA THR A 12 20.27 21.11 -24.97
C THR A 12 20.37 19.59 -25.02
N ASP A 13 19.86 19.03 -26.11
CA ASP A 13 19.94 17.63 -26.50
C ASP A 13 21.34 17.26 -27.01
N THR A 14 21.79 16.03 -26.76
CA THR A 14 22.77 15.35 -27.61
C THR A 14 22.48 13.84 -27.59
N ASN A 15 22.38 13.29 -28.79
CA ASN A 15 22.03 11.90 -29.13
C ASN A 15 23.23 11.24 -29.84
N VAL A 16 23.08 9.93 -30.11
CA VAL A 16 23.80 8.99 -30.99
C VAL A 16 25.02 8.31 -30.33
N ASN A 17 25.26 6.98 -30.36
CA ASN A 17 24.77 5.88 -31.20
C ASN A 17 24.92 4.50 -30.51
N LEU A 18 24.17 3.54 -31.04
CA LEU A 18 24.18 2.09 -30.82
C LEU A 18 25.55 1.42 -31.06
N ASN A 19 25.81 0.34 -30.30
CA ASN A 19 26.37 -0.87 -30.88
C ASN A 19 25.83 -2.13 -30.15
N VAL A 20 25.38 -3.10 -30.94
CA VAL A 20 24.90 -4.42 -30.53
C VAL A 20 26.01 -5.43 -30.80
N GLN A 21 26.37 -6.27 -29.82
CA GLN A 21 26.71 -7.66 -30.10
C GLN A 21 26.64 -8.56 -28.86
N GLU A 22 26.07 -9.74 -29.10
CA GLU A 22 25.68 -10.85 -28.21
C GLU A 22 26.74 -11.36 -27.23
N SER A 23 26.28 -11.99 -26.14
CA SER A 23 26.62 -13.39 -25.79
C SER A 23 25.80 -13.87 -24.60
N LEU A 24 25.14 -15.02 -24.75
CA LEU A 24 24.36 -15.72 -23.72
C LEU A 24 25.24 -16.31 -22.61
N SER A 25 24.82 -16.14 -21.36
CA SER A 25 25.01 -17.14 -20.30
C SER A 25 24.00 -16.89 -19.18
N GLY A 26 23.11 -17.86 -18.95
CA GLY A 26 22.03 -17.77 -17.99
C GLY A 26 22.49 -17.70 -16.54
N GLN A 27 21.87 -16.81 -15.77
CA GLN A 27 21.63 -16.92 -14.34
C GLN A 27 20.28 -16.25 -14.05
N GLU A 28 19.37 -17.00 -13.43
CA GLU A 28 18.11 -16.48 -12.88
C GLU A 28 18.43 -15.41 -11.83
N SER A 29 18.36 -14.15 -12.24
CA SER A 29 18.38 -12.99 -11.35
C SER A 29 16.94 -12.63 -10.99
N VAL A 30 16.56 -12.93 -9.76
CA VAL A 30 15.34 -12.43 -9.13
C VAL A 30 15.33 -10.89 -9.25
N PRO A 31 14.29 -10.26 -9.80
CA PRO A 31 14.25 -8.81 -9.94
C PRO A 31 14.20 -8.13 -8.56
N SER A 32 15.10 -7.16 -8.36
CA SER A 32 15.16 -6.31 -7.17
C SER A 32 13.87 -5.51 -7.01
N ALA A 33 13.49 -5.24 -5.76
CA ALA A 33 12.21 -4.63 -5.34
C ALA A 33 11.92 -3.23 -5.92
N ASP A 34 12.87 -2.60 -6.64
CA ASP A 34 12.71 -1.28 -7.25
C ASP A 34 12.34 -1.33 -8.75
N GLN A 35 12.19 -2.51 -9.36
CA GLN A 35 11.91 -2.66 -10.80
C GLN A 35 10.47 -3.11 -11.14
N ILE A 36 9.54 -3.08 -10.19
CA ILE A 36 8.11 -3.39 -10.44
C ILE A 36 7.36 -2.11 -10.86
N GLU A 37 7.96 -1.28 -11.69
CA GLU A 37 7.26 -0.19 -12.36
C GLU A 37 7.84 -0.05 -13.76
N THR A 38 7.21 -0.70 -14.75
CA THR A 38 6.85 -0.16 -16.08
C THR A 38 6.52 -1.31 -17.03
N ALA A 39 5.21 -1.58 -17.21
CA ALA A 39 4.53 -1.86 -18.49
C ALA A 39 3.22 -2.64 -18.23
N GLY A 40 2.10 -1.91 -18.19
CA GLY A 40 0.75 -2.43 -18.44
C GLY A 40 0.04 -3.09 -17.25
N PHE A 41 -0.88 -2.34 -16.63
CA PHE A 41 -1.83 -2.78 -15.59
C PHE A 41 -1.27 -2.84 -14.16
N GLN A 42 -1.13 -1.66 -13.53
CA GLN A 42 -0.90 -1.56 -12.08
C GLN A 42 -2.24 -1.70 -11.36
N VAL A 43 -2.50 -2.89 -10.81
CA VAL A 43 -3.58 -3.08 -9.83
C VAL A 43 -3.18 -2.30 -8.58
N THR A 44 -3.85 -1.17 -8.35
CA THR A 44 -3.68 -0.31 -7.18
C THR A 44 -4.45 -0.87 -5.98
N GLU A 45 -4.18 -0.37 -4.77
CA GLU A 45 -4.94 -0.77 -3.56
C GLU A 45 -6.44 -0.44 -3.64
N ARG A 46 -6.82 0.42 -4.60
CA ARG A 46 -8.20 0.79 -4.89
C ARG A 46 -8.86 -0.16 -5.88
N ASP A 47 -8.17 -1.11 -6.48
CA ASP A 47 -8.77 -2.00 -7.47
C ASP A 47 -9.40 -3.24 -6.80
N ILE A 48 -10.65 -3.51 -7.17
CA ILE A 48 -11.40 -4.71 -6.83
C ILE A 48 -11.09 -5.76 -7.89
N VAL A 49 -10.29 -6.77 -7.52
CA VAL A 49 -10.00 -7.92 -8.39
C VAL A 49 -11.02 -9.03 -8.10
N PHE A 50 -11.75 -9.47 -9.12
CA PHE A 50 -12.73 -10.54 -9.01
C PHE A 50 -12.91 -11.29 -10.34
N GLU A 51 -13.48 -12.51 -10.27
CA GLU A 51 -13.75 -13.34 -11.44
C GLU A 51 -15.17 -13.09 -11.98
N CYS A 52 -15.32 -13.02 -13.31
CA CYS A 52 -16.63 -12.90 -13.94
C CYS A 52 -17.44 -14.20 -13.75
N PRO A 53 -18.67 -14.15 -13.22
CA PRO A 53 -19.48 -15.36 -12.99
C PRO A 53 -19.92 -16.08 -14.28
N ASN A 54 -19.86 -15.41 -15.44
CA ASN A 54 -20.30 -15.99 -16.71
C ASN A 54 -19.17 -16.67 -17.50
N CYS A 55 -17.93 -16.17 -17.39
CA CYS A 55 -16.81 -16.69 -18.18
C CYS A 55 -15.57 -17.08 -17.36
N GLY A 56 -15.52 -16.77 -16.07
CA GLY A 56 -14.36 -17.02 -15.20
C GLY A 56 -13.16 -16.10 -15.46
N GLY A 57 -13.28 -15.11 -16.35
CA GLY A 57 -12.20 -14.15 -16.62
C GLY A 57 -11.96 -13.21 -15.45
N GLU A 58 -10.69 -13.01 -15.09
CA GLU A 58 -10.28 -12.04 -14.05
C GLU A 58 -10.51 -10.61 -14.54
N LEU A 59 -11.15 -9.81 -13.69
CA LEU A 59 -11.42 -8.39 -13.90
C LEU A 59 -10.87 -7.60 -12.72
N ALA A 60 -10.27 -6.44 -12.99
CA ALA A 60 -9.93 -5.45 -11.98
C ALA A 60 -10.61 -4.13 -12.30
N ILE A 61 -11.33 -3.56 -11.33
CA ILE A 61 -12.11 -2.34 -11.47
C ILE A 61 -11.84 -1.47 -10.24
N ASP A 62 -11.70 -0.15 -10.41
CA ASP A 62 -11.51 0.77 -9.27
C ASP A 62 -12.67 0.63 -8.27
N MET A 63 -12.39 0.89 -7.00
CA MET A 63 -13.31 0.81 -5.87
C MET A 63 -14.57 1.65 -6.07
N ASP A 64 -14.48 2.77 -6.81
CA ASP A 64 -15.63 3.60 -7.16
C ASP A 64 -16.61 2.84 -8.09
N GLY A 65 -16.15 1.77 -8.73
CA GLY A 65 -16.91 0.78 -9.49
C GLY A 65 -17.81 -0.14 -8.69
N ALA A 66 -17.61 -0.25 -7.37
CA ALA A 66 -18.36 -1.17 -6.51
C ALA A 66 -19.88 -0.93 -6.64
N GLY A 67 -20.63 -2.00 -6.92
CA GLY A 67 -22.09 -1.96 -7.07
C GLY A 67 -22.61 -1.40 -8.40
N MET A 68 -21.75 -0.96 -9.32
CA MET A 68 -22.16 -0.54 -10.66
C MET A 68 -22.36 -1.73 -11.60
N GLU A 69 -23.26 -1.59 -12.58
CA GLU A 69 -23.33 -2.50 -13.71
C GLU A 69 -22.26 -2.14 -14.74
N VAL A 70 -21.41 -3.11 -15.06
CA VAL A 70 -20.31 -3.00 -16.02
C VAL A 70 -20.34 -4.17 -16.99
N ASN A 71 -19.82 -3.97 -18.20
CA ASN A 71 -19.66 -5.04 -19.16
C ASN A 71 -18.31 -5.75 -18.95
N CYS A 72 -18.34 -7.08 -18.89
CA CYS A 72 -17.13 -7.89 -18.83
C CYS A 72 -16.26 -7.68 -20.08
N ALA A 73 -14.97 -7.36 -19.91
CA ALA A 73 -14.02 -7.21 -21.02
C ALA A 73 -13.75 -8.52 -21.79
N HIS A 74 -14.01 -9.68 -21.16
CA HIS A 74 -13.74 -10.99 -21.76
C HIS A 74 -14.93 -11.57 -22.53
N CYS A 75 -16.16 -11.42 -22.03
CA CYS A 75 -17.36 -12.01 -22.64
C CYS A 75 -18.47 -11.01 -23.01
N GLY A 76 -18.31 -9.73 -22.67
CA GLY A 76 -19.26 -8.65 -22.97
C GLY A 76 -20.55 -8.65 -22.13
N SER A 77 -20.76 -9.65 -21.28
CA SER A 77 -21.96 -9.75 -20.44
C SER A 77 -21.99 -8.67 -19.37
N ALA A 78 -23.18 -8.10 -19.13
CA ALA A 78 -23.40 -7.16 -18.03
C ALA A 78 -23.31 -7.89 -16.69
N LEU A 79 -22.57 -7.34 -15.74
CA LEU A 79 -22.44 -7.84 -14.38
C LEU A 79 -22.38 -6.69 -13.39
N VAL A 80 -22.79 -6.95 -12.15
CA VAL A 80 -22.66 -6.01 -11.04
C VAL A 80 -21.32 -6.22 -10.36
N VAL A 81 -20.55 -5.15 -10.20
CA VAL A 81 -19.28 -5.21 -9.46
C VAL A 81 -19.56 -5.51 -7.99
N PRO A 82 -18.90 -6.50 -7.38
CA PRO A 82 -19.11 -6.83 -5.97
C PRO A 82 -18.67 -5.69 -5.03
N GLU A 83 -19.25 -5.63 -3.83
CA GLU A 83 -18.84 -4.68 -2.80
C GLU A 83 -17.37 -4.89 -2.39
N TYR A 84 -16.59 -3.81 -2.31
CA TYR A 84 -15.23 -3.86 -1.81
C TYR A 84 -15.22 -4.06 -0.28
N ARG A 85 -14.63 -5.17 0.18
CA ARG A 85 -14.49 -5.51 1.61
C ARG A 85 -13.13 -5.18 2.20
N GLY A 86 -12.30 -4.41 1.48
CA GLY A 86 -10.92 -4.16 1.84
C GLY A 86 -9.94 -5.21 1.31
N PRO A 87 -8.63 -5.01 1.57
CA PRO A 87 -7.59 -5.96 1.17
C PRO A 87 -7.78 -7.31 1.87
N SER A 88 -7.49 -8.40 1.16
CA SER A 88 -7.59 -9.74 1.72
C SER A 88 -6.55 -9.97 2.83
N LEU A 89 -6.86 -10.84 3.79
CA LEU A 89 -5.90 -11.24 4.83
C LEU A 89 -4.60 -11.78 4.21
N GLN A 90 -4.73 -12.56 3.13
CA GLN A 90 -3.58 -13.11 2.41
C GLN A 90 -2.70 -12.01 1.82
N PHE A 91 -3.29 -10.98 1.23
CA PHE A 91 -2.57 -9.82 0.72
C PHE A 91 -1.82 -9.09 1.83
N LEU A 92 -2.49 -8.80 2.96
CA LEU A 92 -1.85 -8.14 4.11
C LEU A 92 -0.69 -8.96 4.69
N GLN A 93 -0.86 -10.28 4.78
CA GLN A 93 0.20 -11.20 5.22
C GLN A 93 1.38 -11.21 4.25
N ALA A 94 1.13 -11.21 2.94
CA ALA A 94 2.17 -11.15 1.91
C ALA A 94 2.94 -9.82 1.99
N ALA A 95 2.22 -8.69 2.01
CA ALA A 95 2.78 -7.34 2.09
C ALA A 95 3.63 -7.11 3.35
N THR A 96 3.24 -7.70 4.49
CA THR A 96 3.96 -7.55 5.77
C THR A 96 4.92 -8.70 6.09
N SER A 97 5.02 -9.70 5.21
CA SER A 97 5.78 -10.94 5.46
C SER A 97 7.26 -10.70 5.78
N LYS A 98 7.89 -9.69 5.18
CA LYS A 98 9.29 -9.34 5.44
C LYS A 98 9.49 -8.84 6.87
N LEU A 99 8.59 -7.99 7.36
CA LEU A 99 8.60 -7.50 8.74
C LEU A 99 8.34 -8.64 9.72
N ALA A 100 7.36 -9.49 9.42
CA ALA A 100 7.05 -10.67 10.25
C ALA A 100 8.26 -11.61 10.37
N LYS A 101 8.96 -11.89 9.26
CA LYS A 101 10.19 -12.69 9.24
C LYS A 101 11.31 -12.04 10.06
N ALA A 102 11.50 -10.74 9.95
CA ALA A 102 12.51 -10.01 10.72
C ALA A 102 12.25 -10.08 12.24
N ILE A 103 11.00 -9.92 12.66
CA ILE A 103 10.61 -10.07 14.07
C ILE A 103 10.86 -11.50 14.56
N GLN A 104 10.46 -12.50 13.78
CA GLN A 104 10.67 -13.90 14.16
C GLN A 104 12.15 -14.25 14.28
N ALA A 105 12.98 -13.78 13.34
CA ALA A 105 14.42 -13.96 13.41
C ALA A 105 15.02 -13.31 14.67
N ALA A 106 14.58 -12.11 15.03
CA ALA A 106 15.02 -11.44 16.26
C ALA A 106 14.59 -12.21 17.52
N ARG A 107 13.36 -12.72 17.58
CA ARG A 107 12.84 -13.52 18.72
C ARG A 107 13.56 -14.86 18.87
N ASN A 108 13.86 -15.51 17.76
CA ASN A 108 14.55 -16.81 17.74
C ASN A 108 16.05 -16.68 17.96
N SER A 109 16.61 -15.47 17.83
CA SER A 109 18.03 -15.26 18.09
C SER A 109 18.32 -15.48 19.57
N SER A 110 19.30 -16.35 19.85
CA SER A 110 19.79 -16.54 21.21
C SER A 110 20.32 -15.21 21.76
N PRO A 111 20.19 -14.96 23.08
CA PRO A 111 20.71 -13.75 23.69
C PRO A 111 22.19 -13.61 23.32
N LYS A 112 22.54 -12.47 22.69
CA LYS A 112 23.91 -12.21 22.26
C LYS A 112 24.82 -12.23 23.49
N ARG A 113 25.83 -13.11 23.48
CA ARG A 113 26.91 -13.06 24.46
C ARG A 113 27.88 -11.96 24.05
N PHE A 114 28.18 -11.07 24.97
CA PHE A 114 29.12 -10.00 24.76
C PHE A 114 30.43 -10.37 25.45
N TYR A 115 31.52 -10.40 24.68
CA TYR A 115 32.86 -10.68 25.17
C TYR A 115 33.69 -9.40 25.09
N PHE A 116 34.39 -9.07 26.17
CA PHE A 116 35.16 -7.83 26.30
C PHE A 116 36.66 -8.09 26.57
N GLU A 117 37.07 -9.35 26.59
CA GLU A 117 38.45 -9.77 26.83
C GLU A 117 39.39 -9.18 25.76
N GLY A 118 40.54 -8.64 26.20
CA GLY A 118 41.54 -8.03 25.32
C GLY A 118 41.18 -6.63 24.78
N ARG A 119 40.11 -5.99 25.28
CA ARG A 119 39.75 -4.60 24.91
C ARG A 119 40.38 -3.57 25.84
N THR A 120 40.74 -2.41 25.28
CA THR A 120 41.20 -1.26 26.07
C THR A 120 39.99 -0.51 26.68
N PRO A 121 40.18 0.20 27.82
CA PRO A 121 39.12 1.03 28.40
C PRO A 121 38.60 2.12 27.45
N GLU A 122 39.47 2.65 26.60
CA GLU A 122 39.15 3.68 25.59
C GLU A 122 38.21 3.11 24.52
N ASP A 123 38.50 1.91 24.00
CA ASP A 123 37.62 1.23 23.03
C ASP A 123 36.24 0.91 23.60
N LEU A 124 36.19 0.47 24.86
CA LEU A 124 34.94 0.18 25.55
C LEU A 124 34.10 1.45 25.75
N THR A 125 34.75 2.55 26.09
CA THR A 125 34.10 3.86 26.25
C THR A 125 33.55 4.36 24.91
N ARG A 126 34.33 4.28 23.83
CA ARG A 126 33.85 4.61 22.47
C ARG A 126 32.65 3.74 22.09
N ARG A 127 32.71 2.43 22.37
CA ARG A 127 31.59 1.54 22.05
C ARG A 127 30.34 1.87 22.87
N GLN A 128 30.49 2.27 24.13
CA GLN A 128 29.38 2.67 24.98
C GLN A 128 28.69 3.92 24.44
N THR A 129 29.45 4.93 23.99
CA THR A 129 28.87 6.16 23.43
C THR A 129 28.15 5.90 22.11
N GLU A 130 28.73 5.08 21.22
CA GLU A 130 28.06 4.63 19.99
C GLU A 130 26.72 3.94 20.28
N LEU A 131 26.70 3.02 21.25
CA LEU A 131 25.48 2.30 21.63
C LEU A 131 24.44 3.24 22.25
N GLN A 132 24.87 4.19 23.08
CA GLN A 132 23.97 5.20 23.65
C GLN A 132 23.37 6.10 22.57
N GLN A 133 24.15 6.47 21.55
CA GLN A 133 23.66 7.21 20.41
C GLN A 133 22.63 6.40 19.61
N ALA A 134 22.95 5.16 19.25
CA ALA A 134 22.05 4.28 18.52
C ALA A 134 20.73 4.02 19.28
N LEU A 135 20.79 3.93 20.62
CA LEU A 135 19.59 3.81 21.45
C LEU A 135 18.71 5.06 21.39
N ARG A 136 19.29 6.25 21.44
CA ARG A 136 18.53 7.51 21.31
C ARG A 136 17.88 7.62 19.94
N GLU A 137 18.60 7.27 18.88
CA GLU A 137 18.06 7.26 17.51
C GLU A 137 16.88 6.28 17.39
N SER A 138 17.02 5.07 17.94
CA SER A 138 15.93 4.09 17.98
C SER A 138 14.72 4.57 18.80
N GLN A 139 14.95 5.29 19.90
CA GLN A 139 13.87 5.91 20.69
C GLN A 139 13.12 6.97 19.89
N THR A 140 13.81 7.79 19.10
CA THR A 140 13.18 8.77 18.20
C THR A 140 12.30 8.08 17.17
N GLN A 141 12.81 7.03 16.50
CA GLN A 141 12.04 6.23 15.53
C GLN A 141 10.79 5.62 16.16
N LEU A 142 10.89 5.15 17.42
CA LEU A 142 9.74 4.61 18.15
C LEU A 142 8.65 5.67 18.35
N MET A 143 9.03 6.90 18.73
CA MET A 143 8.06 7.99 18.94
C MET A 143 7.36 8.37 17.63
N GLU A 144 8.09 8.39 16.52
CA GLU A 144 7.54 8.63 15.19
C GLU A 144 6.50 7.58 14.79
N ILE A 145 6.86 6.29 14.86
CA ILE A 145 5.93 5.19 14.54
C ILE A 145 4.70 5.20 15.45
N LYS A 146 4.87 5.46 16.75
CA LYS A 146 3.71 5.63 17.65
C LYS A 146 2.82 6.78 17.24
N GLY A 147 3.39 7.90 16.81
CA GLY A 147 2.65 9.03 16.25
C GLY A 147 1.78 8.63 15.05
N HIS A 148 2.35 7.88 14.10
CA HIS A 148 1.60 7.35 12.95
C HIS A 148 0.44 6.44 13.36
N ILE A 149 0.66 5.53 14.32
CA ILE A 149 -0.38 4.65 14.84
C ILE A 149 -1.51 5.46 15.49
N HIS A 150 -1.17 6.47 16.30
CA HIS A 150 -2.18 7.33 16.92
C HIS A 150 -3.00 8.10 15.89
N HIS A 151 -2.34 8.65 14.87
CA HIS A 151 -3.04 9.34 13.78
C HIS A 151 -4.00 8.40 13.03
N ALA A 152 -3.52 7.22 12.63
CA ALA A 152 -4.34 6.22 11.95
C ALA A 152 -5.54 5.78 12.80
N THR A 153 -5.35 5.64 14.12
CA THR A 153 -6.43 5.29 15.06
C THR A 153 -7.52 6.36 15.10
N ILE A 154 -7.15 7.64 15.14
CA ILE A 154 -8.10 8.76 15.11
C ILE A 154 -8.87 8.77 13.78
N GLN A 155 -8.18 8.57 12.65
CA GLN A 155 -8.83 8.53 11.34
C GLN A 155 -9.81 7.35 11.23
N LEU A 156 -9.40 6.17 11.70
CA LEU A 156 -10.26 4.99 11.74
C LEU A 156 -11.54 5.28 12.53
N HIS A 157 -11.41 5.86 13.72
CA HIS A 157 -12.58 6.21 14.55
C HIS A 157 -13.50 7.21 13.84
N ARG A 158 -12.94 8.22 13.18
CA ARG A 158 -13.72 9.18 12.38
C ARG A 158 -14.47 8.50 11.24
N TYR A 159 -13.86 7.54 10.55
CA TYR A 159 -14.52 6.79 9.48
C TYR A 159 -15.59 5.84 10.00
N GLN A 160 -15.41 5.23 11.17
CA GLN A 160 -16.44 4.42 11.83
C GLN A 160 -17.71 5.26 12.09
N LEU A 161 -17.57 6.45 12.68
CA LEU A 161 -18.71 7.33 12.92
C LEU A 161 -19.38 7.79 11.61
N LYS A 162 -18.60 8.13 10.58
CA LYS A 162 -19.16 8.48 9.25
C LYS A 162 -19.95 7.32 8.65
N LEU A 163 -19.45 6.10 8.78
CA LEU A 163 -20.11 4.89 8.30
C LEU A 163 -21.45 4.71 9.01
N GLU A 164 -21.48 4.83 10.34
CA GLU A 164 -22.73 4.75 11.13
C GLU A 164 -23.77 5.78 10.66
N VAL A 165 -23.36 7.03 10.45
CA VAL A 165 -24.26 8.09 9.94
C VAL A 165 -24.84 7.74 8.56
N ILE A 166 -24.01 7.19 7.66
CA ILE A 166 -24.45 6.80 6.32
C ILE A 166 -25.42 5.62 6.39
N GLN A 167 -25.14 4.64 7.26
CA GLN A 167 -26.01 3.47 7.45
C GLN A 167 -27.38 3.85 8.02
N GLU A 168 -27.43 4.78 8.98
CA GLU A 168 -28.69 5.29 9.52
C GLU A 168 -29.53 5.93 8.41
N ARG A 169 -28.94 6.85 7.64
CA ARG A 169 -29.61 7.49 6.50
C ARG A 169 -30.07 6.47 5.46
N GLN A 170 -29.27 5.45 5.17
CA GLN A 170 -29.65 4.39 4.24
C GLN A 170 -30.88 3.61 4.74
N SER A 171 -30.99 3.39 6.05
CA SER A 171 -32.16 2.72 6.65
C SER A 171 -33.43 3.56 6.52
N GLU A 172 -33.34 4.87 6.76
CA GLU A 172 -34.47 5.81 6.60
C GLU A 172 -34.96 5.84 5.14
N LEU A 173 -34.03 6.01 4.20
CA LEU A 173 -34.34 6.03 2.76
C LEU A 173 -34.98 4.72 2.30
N LYS A 174 -34.49 3.58 2.81
CA LYS A 174 -35.07 2.28 2.49
C LYS A 174 -36.48 2.14 3.05
N ALA A 175 -36.71 2.56 4.29
CA ALA A 175 -38.04 2.54 4.90
C ALA A 175 -39.04 3.42 4.13
N GLU A 176 -38.62 4.61 3.70
CA GLU A 176 -39.45 5.50 2.86
C GLU A 176 -39.76 4.86 1.50
N SER A 177 -38.75 4.31 0.83
CA SER A 177 -38.93 3.60 -0.45
C SER A 177 -39.91 2.43 -0.31
N ASP A 178 -39.76 1.61 0.72
CA ASP A 178 -40.64 0.46 0.97
C ASP A 178 -42.08 0.90 1.24
N ALA A 179 -42.27 1.98 2.01
CA ALA A 179 -43.59 2.56 2.27
C ALA A 179 -44.26 3.09 0.98
N ILE A 180 -43.51 3.74 0.10
CA ILE A 180 -44.01 4.20 -1.21
C ILE A 180 -44.43 3.01 -2.08
N VAL A 181 -43.61 1.95 -2.16
CA VAL A 181 -43.93 0.74 -2.92
C VAL A 181 -45.20 0.08 -2.37
N GLN A 182 -45.36 0.00 -1.05
CA GLN A 182 -46.57 -0.53 -0.43
C GLN A 182 -47.81 0.30 -0.76
N ALA A 183 -47.72 1.62 -0.73
CA ALA A 183 -48.82 2.51 -1.09
C ALA A 183 -49.24 2.35 -2.56
N LEU A 184 -48.26 2.25 -3.48
CA LEU A 184 -48.51 2.02 -4.90
C LEU A 184 -49.22 0.68 -5.17
N ASN A 185 -48.85 -0.38 -4.44
CA ASN A 185 -49.46 -1.71 -4.59
C ASN A 185 -50.89 -1.81 -4.01
N GLN A 186 -51.33 -0.82 -3.24
CA GLN A 186 -52.68 -0.75 -2.66
C GLN A 186 -53.67 0.08 -3.53
N THR A 187 -53.15 0.83 -4.50
CA THR A 187 -53.92 1.54 -5.55
C THR A 187 -54.18 0.65 -6.76
#